data_AF-A0A1M5YWF8-F1
#
_entry.id   AF-A0A1M5YWF8-F1
#
_cell.length_a   1.000
_cell.length_b   1.000
_cell.length_c   1.000
_cell.angle_alpha   90.00
_cell.angle_beta   90.00
_cell.angle_gamma   90.00
#
_symmetry.space_group_name_H-M   'P 1'
#
loop_
_entity.id
_entity.type
_entity.pdbx_description
1 polymer ?
#
loop_
_entity_poly.entity_id
_entity_poly.type
_entity_poly.pdbx_seq_one_letter_code
_entity_poly.pdbx_strand_id
1 'polypeptide(L)' 'MEYKVIPFIASIDRSKENTKQVAEQLEALIKNQTADGWNYERLESVSSYVQPTQGCFSFGGEQGYSTAHQMVVFSRDF' A
#
# COMPACT_ATOMS: atom_id res chain seq x y z
N MET A 1 3.77 -20.94 9.42
CA MET A 1 3.84 -19.89 8.41
C MET A 1 2.97 -18.73 8.85
N GLU A 2 3.61 -17.58 9.06
CA GLU A 2 2.98 -16.31 9.46
C GLU A 2 3.13 -15.31 8.30
N TYR A 3 2.13 -14.45 8.08
CA TYR A 3 2.18 -13.39 7.07
C TYR A 3 2.11 -12.02 7.70
N LYS A 4 2.88 -11.08 7.17
CA LYS A 4 2.80 -9.65 7.48
C LYS A 4 2.52 -8.89 6.18
N VAL A 5 1.51 -8.02 6.20
CA VAL A 5 1.10 -7.21 5.05
C VAL A 5 1.13 -5.74 5.47
N ILE A 6 1.91 -4.93 4.76
CA ILE A 6 2.14 -3.52 5.11
C ILE A 6 1.79 -2.64 3.90
N PRO A 7 1.00 -1.56 4.06
CA PRO A 7 0.77 -0.62 2.97
C PRO A 7 2.06 0.10 2.59
N PHE A 8 2.30 0.23 1.28
CA PHE A 8 3.41 1.00 0.74
C PHE A 8 2.91 2.26 0.05
N ILE A 9 3.22 3.39 0.66
CA ILE A 9 2.92 4.72 0.14
C ILE A 9 4.24 5.49 0.07
N ALA A 10 4.80 5.59 -1.14
CA ALA A 10 6.03 6.33 -1.34
C ALA A 10 5.79 7.84 -1.19
N SER A 11 6.68 8.52 -0.47
CA SER A 11 6.68 9.97 -0.37
C SER A 11 7.62 10.53 -1.43
N ILE A 12 7.10 11.30 -2.39
CA ILE A 12 7.87 11.85 -3.50
C ILE A 12 7.79 13.37 -3.53
N ASP A 13 8.89 14.01 -3.92
CA ASP A 13 8.94 15.44 -4.22
C ASP A 13 8.72 15.63 -5.71
N ARG A 14 7.57 16.18 -6.11
CA ARG A 14 7.21 16.36 -7.53
C ARG A 14 8.21 17.20 -8.32
N SER A 15 9.11 17.93 -7.67
CA SER A 15 10.16 18.73 -8.31
C SER A 15 11.42 17.92 -8.71
N LYS A 16 11.50 16.62 -8.37
CA LYS A 16 12.70 15.78 -8.56
C LYS A 16 12.40 14.49 -9.33
N GLU A 17 13.47 13.77 -9.68
CA GLU A 17 13.36 12.42 -10.26
C GLU A 17 12.81 11.44 -9.22
N ASN A 18 11.59 10.97 -9.45
CA ASN A 18 10.80 10.29 -8.41
C ASN A 18 10.96 8.77 -8.40
N THR A 19 11.24 8.14 -9.55
CA THR A 19 11.27 6.67 -9.64
C THR A 19 12.38 6.06 -8.81
N LYS A 20 13.57 6.67 -8.78
CA LYS A 20 14.69 6.23 -7.96
C LYS A 20 14.36 6.32 -6.47
N GLN A 21 13.76 7.44 -6.04
CA GLN A 21 13.36 7.64 -4.64
C GLN A 21 12.30 6.62 -4.18
N VAL A 22 11.35 6.28 -5.06
CA VAL A 22 10.35 5.23 -4.79
C VAL A 22 11.03 3.88 -4.59
N ALA A 23 11.97 3.52 -5.48
CA ALA A 23 12.69 2.26 -5.39
C ALA A 23 13.54 2.16 -4.10
N GLU A 24 14.24 3.24 -3.73
CA GLU A 24 15.03 3.31 -2.50
C GLU A 24 14.16 3.18 -1.23
N GLN A 25 12.97 3.80 -1.23
CA GLN A 25 12.03 3.67 -0.11
C GLN A 25 11.48 2.25 0.03
N LEU A 26 11.15 1.59 -1.10
CA LEU A 26 10.72 0.20 -1.08
C LEU A 26 11.85 -0.72 -0.60
N GLU A 27 13.06 -0.53 -1.10
CA GLU A 27 14.23 -1.28 -0.66
C GLU A 27 14.50 -1.12 0.83
N ALA A 28 14.40 0.11 1.36
CA ALA A 28 14.57 0.39 2.79
C ALA A 28 13.52 -0.33 3.65
N LEU A 29 12.25 -0.35 3.22
CA LEU A 29 11.19 -1.09 3.90
C LEU A 29 11.48 -2.59 3.90
N ILE A 30 11.86 -3.16 2.75
CA ILE A 30 12.21 -4.58 2.63
C ILE A 30 13.39 -4.91 3.56
N LYS A 31 14.48 -4.13 3.50
CA LYS A 31 15.68 -4.32 4.34
C LYS A 31 15.33 -4.33 5.83
N ASN A 32 14.52 -3.37 6.27
CA ASN A 32 14.10 -3.26 7.65
C ASN A 32 13.33 -4.53 8.10
N GLN A 33 12.34 -4.98 7.31
CA GLN A 33 11.57 -6.17 7.66
C GLN A 33 12.39 -7.46 7.58
N THR A 34 13.33 -7.56 6.63
CA THR A 34 14.25 -8.72 6.56
C THR A 34 15.20 -8.77 7.74
N ALA A 35 15.62 -7.62 8.29
CA ALA A 35 16.42 -7.58 9.51
C ALA A 35 15.63 -8.08 10.74
N ASP A 36 14.31 -7.93 10.72
CA ASP A 36 13.38 -8.48 11.74
C ASP A 36 13.01 -9.97 11.49
N GLY A 37 13.69 -10.62 10.54
CA GLY A 37 13.52 -12.04 10.23
C GLY A 37 12.35 -12.37 9.30
N TRP A 38 11.80 -11.39 8.57
CA TRP A 38 10.73 -11.61 7.60
C TRP A 38 11.28 -11.83 6.19
N ASN A 39 10.68 -12.74 5.43
CA ASN A 39 10.99 -12.98 4.03
C ASN A 39 10.09 -12.12 3.14
N TYR A 40 10.67 -11.36 2.21
CA TYR A 40 9.88 -10.64 1.21
C TYR A 40 9.27 -11.61 0.20
N GLU A 41 7.97 -11.48 -0.04
CA GLU A 41 7.25 -12.30 -1.01
C GLU A 41 6.98 -11.53 -2.30
N ARG A 42 6.27 -10.40 -2.19
CA ARG A 42 5.84 -9.60 -3.34
C ARG A 42 5.29 -8.22 -2.96
N LEU A 43 5.16 -7.37 -3.95
CA LEU A 43 4.26 -6.22 -3.95
C LEU A 43 2.91 -6.65 -4.57
N GLU A 44 1.83 -6.42 -3.85
CA GLU A 44 0.46 -6.80 -4.23
C GLU A 44 -0.43 -5.56 -4.32
N SER A 45 -1.28 -5.49 -5.34
CA SER A 45 -2.23 -4.39 -5.52
C SER A 45 -3.62 -4.81 -5.04
N VAL A 46 -4.01 -4.36 -3.85
CA VAL A 46 -5.33 -4.69 -3.28
C VAL A 46 -6.35 -3.67 -3.75
N SER A 47 -7.32 -4.12 -4.56
CA SER A 47 -8.44 -3.30 -5.01
C SER A 47 -9.60 -3.37 -4.02
N SER A 48 -10.26 -2.24 -3.78
CA SER A 48 -11.40 -2.10 -2.88
C SER A 48 -12.45 -1.20 -3.51
N TYR A 49 -13.72 -1.45 -3.21
CA TYR A 49 -14.81 -0.59 -3.64
C TYR A 49 -15.32 0.22 -2.45
N VAL A 50 -15.25 1.54 -2.54
CA VAL A 50 -15.84 2.46 -1.58
C VAL A 50 -17.32 2.55 -1.89
N GLN A 51 -18.15 2.16 -0.93
CA GLN A 51 -19.61 2.19 -1.09
C GLN A 51 -20.12 3.64 -1.16
N PRO A 52 -21.15 3.91 -1.98
CA PRO A 52 -21.75 5.24 -2.04
C PRO A 52 -22.35 5.62 -0.69
N THR A 53 -22.24 6.90 -0.34
CA THR A 53 -22.89 7.47 0.85
C THR A 53 -24.19 8.14 0.43
N GLN A 54 -25.28 7.89 1.16
CA GLN A 54 -26.53 8.64 0.96
C GLN A 54 -26.49 9.93 1.78
N GLY A 55 -26.49 11.06 1.08
CA GLY A 55 -26.72 12.36 1.69
C GLY A 55 -28.18 12.56 2.10
N CYS A 56 -28.44 13.50 3.01
CA CYS A 56 -29.80 13.85 3.39
C CYS A 56 -30.51 14.52 2.21
N PHE A 57 -31.68 14.01 1.81
CA PHE A 57 -32.48 14.53 0.67
C PHE A 57 -31.75 14.58 -0.68
N SER A 58 -30.96 13.55 -1.01
CA SER A 58 -30.21 13.48 -2.27
C SER A 58 -29.17 14.61 -2.48
N PHE A 59 -28.93 15.44 -1.46
CA PHE A 59 -27.85 16.42 -1.45
C PHE A 59 -26.68 15.89 -0.61
N GLY A 60 -25.47 15.91 -1.21
CA GLY A 60 -24.22 15.62 -0.49
C GLY A 60 -23.84 14.15 -0.37
N GLY A 61 -24.45 13.24 -1.14
CA GLY A 61 -23.98 11.86 -1.25
C GLY A 61 -22.77 11.74 -2.19
N GLU A 62 -21.80 10.90 -1.85
CA GLU A 62 -20.67 10.58 -2.72
C GLU A 62 -20.95 9.31 -3.53
N GLN A 63 -20.57 9.32 -4.81
CA GLN A 63 -20.66 8.12 -5.64
C GLN A 63 -19.63 7.10 -5.20
N GLY A 64 -20.02 5.83 -5.19
CA GLY A 64 -19.08 4.74 -4.90
C GLY A 64 -18.04 4.63 -6.00
N TYR A 65 -16.79 4.40 -5.61
CA TYR A 65 -15.65 4.34 -6.53
C TYR A 65 -14.70 3.21 -6.14
N SER A 66 -13.97 2.68 -7.12
CA SER A 66 -12.90 1.72 -6.85
C SER A 66 -11.61 2.45 -6.51
N THR A 67 -10.90 1.95 -5.50
CA THR A 67 -9.57 2.40 -5.12
C THR A 67 -8.63 1.19 -5.04
N ALA A 68 -7.33 1.41 -5.21
CA ALA A 68 -6.33 0.37 -5.07
C ALA A 68 -5.18 0.86 -4.17
N HIS A 69 -4.72 -0.02 -3.29
CA HIS A 69 -3.58 0.24 -2.42
C HIS A 69 -2.49 -0.79 -2.69
N GLN A 70 -1.24 -0.33 -2.77
CA GLN A 70 -0.08 -1.21 -2.88
C GLN A 70 0.29 -1.73 -1.48
N MET A 71 0.46 -3.04 -1.37
CA MET A 71 0.76 -3.74 -0.13
C MET A 71 2.01 -4.59 -0.33
N VAL A 72 2.97 -4.50 0.58
CA VAL A 72 4.15 -5.37 0.59
C VAL A 72 3.84 -6.56 1.48
N VAL A 73 3.97 -7.76 0.91
CA VAL A 73 3.69 -9.02 1.58
C VAL A 73 5.00 -9.65 2.02
N PHE A 74 5.05 -10.05 3.27
CA PHE A 74 6.14 -10.81 3.86
C PHE A 74 5.63 -12.11 4.50
N SER A 75 6.48 -13.11 4.56
CA SER A 75 6.23 -14.38 5.25
C SER A 75 7.31 -14.68 6.29
N ARG A 76 7.03 -15.59 7.21
CA ARG A 76 8.02 -16.18 8.11
C ARG A 76 7.63 -17.60 8.47
N ASP A 77 8.61 -18.50 8.41
CA ASP A 77 8.48 -19.87 8.88
C ASP A 77 8.85 -19.95 10.37
N PHE A 78 8.29 -20.95 11.07
CA PHE A 78 8.54 -21.21 12.49
C PHE A 78 9.68 -22.21 12.66
#